data_AF-A0A5A8AJG2-F1
#
_entry.id   AF-A0A5A8AJG2-F1
#
_cell.length_a   1.000
_cell.length_b   1.000
_cell.length_c   1.000
_cell.angle_alpha   90.00
_cell.angle_beta   90.00
_cell.angle_gamma   90.00
#
_symmetry.space_group_name_H-M   'P 1'
#
loop_
_entity.id
_entity.type
_entity.pdbx_description
1 polymer ?
#
loop_
_entity_poly.entity_id
_entity_poly.type
_entity_poly.pdbx_seq_one_letter_code
_entity_poly.pdbx_strand_id
1 'polypeptide(L)'
;MKKLIPLFFILSFIRIFSQEYHFDYFIKHKDIRTQPDRQQWVTDFFYDSATKARLVLQVRDKKITGTIFQKDQNRRHVFNVIQSGDHISFVYKHTNQFKDNESNFGDSNKENVIKAEKIDSANYRITAFKNSRLKHKKISLLVTLEKSDLNYTHIGADYTRTDEMEEKLKELLDPGSKYVIRREQIQYSSGYLFDNALTGIQKVDLTIKIPEKLILKEYSYGSDIEE
;
A
#
# COMPACT_ATOMS: atom_id res chain seq x y z
N MET A 1 -1.36 -56.96 -10.88
CA MET A 1 -1.27 -55.48 -10.86
C MET A 1 -2.46 -54.91 -10.10
N LYS A 2 -2.42 -54.95 -8.77
CA LYS A 2 -3.41 -54.36 -7.87
C LYS A 2 -2.60 -53.82 -6.69
N LYS A 3 -2.98 -52.66 -6.13
CA LYS A 3 -2.39 -51.97 -4.96
C LYS A 3 -1.49 -50.73 -5.23
N LEU A 4 -1.89 -49.82 -6.12
CA LEU A 4 -1.30 -48.45 -6.16
C LEU A 4 -2.33 -47.31 -6.02
N ILE A 5 -3.57 -47.62 -5.67
CA ILE A 5 -4.66 -46.61 -5.61
C ILE A 5 -4.81 -45.85 -4.27
N PRO A 6 -4.27 -46.27 -3.09
CA PRO A 6 -4.51 -45.48 -1.88
C PRO A 6 -3.58 -44.27 -1.72
N LEU A 7 -2.51 -44.14 -2.51
CA LEU A 7 -1.54 -43.04 -2.34
C LEU A 7 -2.04 -41.69 -2.88
N PHE A 8 -3.01 -41.71 -3.82
CA PHE A 8 -3.52 -40.48 -4.44
C PHE A 8 -4.53 -39.72 -3.56
N PHE A 9 -5.14 -40.38 -2.57
CA PHE A 9 -6.11 -39.75 -1.67
C PHE A 9 -5.48 -39.03 -0.47
N ILE A 10 -4.19 -39.23 -0.19
CA ILE A 10 -3.48 -38.55 0.91
C ILE A 10 -2.99 -37.15 0.46
N LEU A 11 -2.79 -36.94 -0.84
CA LEU A 11 -2.32 -35.64 -1.37
C LEU A 11 -3.44 -34.60 -1.53
N SER A 12 -4.72 -34.98 -1.40
CA SER A 12 -5.86 -34.07 -1.55
C SER A 12 -6.28 -33.34 -0.26
N PHE A 13 -5.62 -33.57 0.89
CA PHE A 13 -6.05 -33.03 2.19
C PHE A 13 -5.25 -31.83 2.74
N ILE A 14 -4.30 -31.23 2.00
CA ILE A 14 -3.43 -30.16 2.55
C ILE A 14 -3.65 -28.78 1.91
N ARG A 15 -4.82 -28.52 1.33
CA ARG A 15 -5.22 -27.13 1.02
C ARG A 15 -6.43 -26.81 1.88
N ILE A 16 -6.15 -26.22 3.05
CA ILE A 16 -7.14 -25.67 4.01
C ILE A 16 -7.13 -24.13 3.92
N PHE A 17 -6.26 -23.56 3.08
CA PHE A 17 -6.10 -22.13 2.89
C PHE A 17 -6.25 -21.80 1.42
N SER A 18 -7.15 -20.86 1.12
CA SER A 18 -7.39 -20.43 -0.26
C SER A 18 -6.27 -19.52 -0.76
N GLN A 19 -5.64 -18.74 0.12
CA GLN A 19 -4.61 -17.75 -0.21
C GLN A 19 -3.57 -17.61 0.88
N GLU A 20 -2.33 -17.41 0.47
CA GLU A 20 -1.16 -17.21 1.32
C GLU A 20 -0.43 -15.95 0.82
N TYR A 21 -0.08 -15.06 1.74
CA TYR A 21 0.70 -13.86 1.47
C TYR A 21 2.05 -13.99 2.15
N HIS A 22 3.10 -13.63 1.44
CA HIS A 22 4.46 -13.61 1.96
C HIS A 22 4.98 -12.19 1.94
N PHE A 23 5.29 -11.65 3.11
CA PHE A 23 5.87 -10.31 3.24
C PHE A 23 7.33 -10.44 3.64
N ASP A 24 8.19 -9.80 2.86
CA ASP A 24 9.64 -9.85 3.01
C ASP A 24 10.24 -8.55 3.58
N TYR A 25 9.42 -7.50 3.71
CA TYR A 25 9.79 -6.25 4.38
C TYR A 25 8.73 -5.76 5.36
N PHE A 26 9.19 -5.16 6.45
CA PHE A 26 8.41 -4.29 7.31
C PHE A 26 8.88 -2.84 7.10
N ILE A 27 7.93 -1.95 6.85
CA ILE A 27 8.17 -0.57 6.43
C ILE A 27 7.44 0.38 7.36
N LYS A 28 8.13 1.45 7.77
CA LYS A 28 7.59 2.53 8.60
C LYS A 28 7.64 3.86 7.89
N HIS A 29 6.49 4.50 7.75
CA HIS A 29 6.36 5.87 7.27
C HIS A 29 5.98 6.81 8.39
N LYS A 30 6.46 8.04 8.29
CA LYS A 30 6.04 9.17 9.11
C LYS A 30 5.48 10.23 8.18
N ASP A 31 4.20 10.52 8.33
CA ASP A 31 3.48 11.49 7.51
C ASP A 31 3.22 12.74 8.34
N ILE A 32 3.64 13.90 7.86
CA ILE A 32 3.44 15.18 8.54
C ILE A 32 2.67 16.10 7.61
N ARG A 33 1.41 16.38 7.94
CA ARG A 33 0.73 17.54 7.36
C ARG A 33 1.35 18.79 7.96
N THR A 34 1.89 19.67 7.13
CA THR A 34 2.48 20.95 7.57
C THR A 34 1.50 22.11 7.39
N GLN A 35 0.53 22.00 6.47
CA GLN A 35 -0.56 22.96 6.28
C GLN A 35 -1.91 22.26 5.99
N PRO A 36 -3.06 22.84 6.40
CA PRO A 36 -3.20 24.11 7.13
C PRO A 36 -2.74 24.03 8.59
N ASP A 37 -3.04 22.91 9.26
CA ASP A 37 -2.60 22.65 10.64
C ASP A 37 -1.65 21.47 10.69
N ARG A 38 -0.66 21.58 11.58
CA ARG A 38 0.33 20.53 11.77
C ARG A 38 -0.31 19.28 12.37
N GLN A 39 -0.25 18.18 11.65
CA GLN A 39 -0.68 16.86 12.12
C GLN A 39 0.37 15.83 11.73
N GLN A 40 0.47 14.77 12.52
CA GLN A 40 1.46 13.72 12.32
C GLN A 40 0.82 12.36 12.48
N TRP A 41 1.15 11.46 11.56
CA TRP A 41 0.79 10.04 11.61
C TRP A 41 2.03 9.19 11.41
N VAL A 42 1.95 7.96 11.92
CA VAL A 42 2.93 6.92 11.65
C VAL A 42 2.15 5.77 11.04
N THR A 43 2.64 5.30 9.90
CA THR A 43 2.02 4.21 9.14
C THR A 43 3.02 3.07 9.07
N ASP A 44 2.68 1.97 9.75
CA ASP A 44 3.47 0.74 9.75
C ASP A 44 2.79 -0.30 8.88
N PHE A 45 3.55 -1.00 8.04
CA PHE A 45 2.99 -2.07 7.21
C PHE A 45 4.04 -3.11 6.82
N PHE A 46 3.57 -4.33 6.57
CA PHE A 46 4.35 -5.35 5.90
C PHE A 46 4.16 -5.24 4.38
N TYR A 47 5.21 -5.53 3.64
CA TYR A 47 5.30 -5.37 2.20
C TYR A 47 5.88 -6.63 1.55
N ASP A 48 5.26 -7.06 0.46
CA ASP A 48 5.75 -8.12 -0.42
C ASP A 48 6.42 -7.47 -1.63
N SER A 49 7.75 -7.62 -1.75
CA SER A 49 8.49 -7.00 -2.84
C SER A 49 8.22 -7.62 -4.21
N ALA A 50 7.70 -8.84 -4.27
CA ALA A 50 7.35 -9.55 -5.50
C ALA A 50 5.93 -9.18 -5.97
N THR A 51 4.92 -9.27 -5.10
CA THR A 51 3.51 -9.02 -5.47
C THR A 51 3.06 -7.58 -5.24
N LYS A 52 3.87 -6.78 -4.53
CA LYS A 52 3.55 -5.41 -4.12
C LYS A 52 2.40 -5.32 -3.10
N ALA A 53 1.95 -6.46 -2.55
CA ALA A 53 0.93 -6.51 -1.53
C ALA A 53 1.37 -5.78 -0.25
N ARG A 54 0.40 -5.18 0.44
CA ARG A 54 0.62 -4.46 1.70
C ARG A 54 -0.34 -4.98 2.76
N LEU A 55 0.21 -5.29 3.94
CA LEU A 55 -0.54 -5.52 5.16
C LEU A 55 -0.36 -4.29 6.05
N VAL A 56 -1.33 -3.38 6.01
CA VAL A 56 -1.29 -2.11 6.73
C VAL A 56 -1.75 -2.31 8.16
N LEU A 57 -0.96 -1.82 9.12
CA LEU A 57 -1.29 -1.83 10.54
C LEU A 57 -1.88 -0.48 10.94
N GLN A 58 -3.06 -0.52 11.56
CA GLN A 58 -3.74 0.65 12.09
C GLN A 58 -3.91 0.50 13.60
N VAL A 59 -3.54 1.53 14.35
CA VAL A 59 -3.69 1.55 15.80
C VAL A 59 -4.78 2.54 16.18
N ARG A 60 -5.81 2.07 16.89
CA ARG A 60 -6.86 2.91 17.46
C ARG A 60 -7.28 2.34 18.81
N ASP A 61 -7.37 3.20 19.82
CA ASP A 61 -7.75 2.84 21.19
C ASP A 61 -6.94 1.65 21.76
N LYS A 62 -5.63 1.64 21.48
CA LYS A 62 -4.67 0.57 21.84
C LYS A 62 -4.92 -0.80 21.19
N LYS A 63 -5.92 -0.93 20.32
CA LYS A 63 -6.12 -2.11 19.46
C LYS A 63 -5.37 -1.91 18.15
N ILE A 64 -4.79 -2.98 17.63
CA ILE A 64 -4.10 -3.00 16.33
C ILE A 64 -4.93 -3.83 15.36
N THR A 65 -5.26 -3.25 14.22
CA THR A 65 -5.96 -3.90 13.11
C THR A 65 -5.03 -4.00 11.91
N GLY A 66 -4.91 -5.18 11.34
CA GLY A 66 -4.18 -5.44 10.11
C GLY A 66 -5.15 -5.48 8.93
N THR A 67 -4.79 -4.88 7.80
CA THR A 67 -5.61 -4.96 6.59
C THR A 67 -4.77 -5.24 5.35
N ILE A 68 -5.27 -6.14 4.49
CA ILE A 68 -4.72 -6.39 3.15
C ILE A 68 -5.79 -6.01 2.14
N PHE A 69 -5.50 -5.06 1.26
CA PHE A 69 -6.39 -4.67 0.17
C PHE A 69 -5.96 -5.32 -1.14
N GLN A 70 -6.91 -5.97 -1.81
CA GLN A 70 -6.73 -6.55 -3.14
C GLN A 70 -7.52 -5.72 -4.15
N LYS A 71 -6.80 -4.82 -4.82
CA LYS A 71 -7.37 -3.88 -5.80
C LYS A 71 -8.14 -4.60 -6.90
N ASP A 72 -7.58 -5.65 -7.49
CA ASP A 72 -8.17 -6.39 -8.62
C ASP A 72 -9.48 -7.11 -8.29
N GLN A 73 -9.67 -7.45 -7.00
CA GLN A 73 -10.87 -8.14 -6.52
C GLN A 73 -11.78 -7.21 -5.72
N ASN A 74 -11.41 -5.92 -5.65
CA ASN A 74 -12.10 -4.88 -4.90
C ASN A 74 -12.53 -5.37 -3.51
N ARG A 75 -11.58 -5.93 -2.76
CA ARG A 75 -11.85 -6.51 -1.44
C ARG A 75 -10.73 -6.27 -0.45
N ARG A 76 -11.06 -6.29 0.83
CA ARG A 76 -10.12 -6.08 1.94
C ARG A 76 -10.24 -7.17 2.99
N HIS A 77 -9.15 -7.85 3.30
CA HIS A 77 -9.09 -8.77 4.42
C HIS A 77 -8.72 -8.01 5.69
N VAL A 78 -9.43 -8.30 6.78
CA VAL A 78 -9.27 -7.62 8.08
C VAL A 78 -8.84 -8.63 9.14
N PHE A 79 -7.84 -8.24 9.94
CA PHE A 79 -7.24 -9.06 10.98
C PHE A 79 -7.19 -8.30 12.30
N ASN A 80 -7.45 -9.00 13.40
CA ASN A 80 -7.02 -8.57 14.70
C ASN A 80 -5.52 -8.88 14.86
N VAL A 81 -4.73 -7.91 15.29
CA VAL A 81 -3.30 -8.08 15.48
C VAL A 81 -3.00 -8.14 16.96
N ILE A 82 -2.43 -9.25 17.40
CA ILE A 82 -2.01 -9.47 18.78
C ILE A 82 -0.50 -9.33 18.82
N GLN A 83 -0.02 -8.32 19.55
CA GLN A 83 1.39 -8.07 19.77
C GLN A 83 1.73 -8.29 21.24
N SER A 84 2.71 -9.16 21.51
CA SER A 84 3.24 -9.44 22.84
C SER A 84 4.76 -9.46 22.78
N GLY A 85 5.39 -8.38 23.25
CA GLY A 85 6.82 -8.15 23.07
C GLY A 85 7.19 -8.12 21.58
N ASP A 86 8.15 -8.97 21.20
CA ASP A 86 8.62 -9.12 19.81
C ASP A 86 7.76 -10.08 18.98
N HIS A 87 6.78 -10.76 19.60
CA HIS A 87 5.89 -11.66 18.89
C HIS A 87 4.66 -10.90 18.37
N ILE A 88 4.38 -11.07 17.08
CA ILE A 88 3.18 -10.55 16.41
C ILE A 88 2.41 -11.70 15.78
N SER A 89 1.10 -11.71 15.96
CA SER A 89 0.21 -12.69 15.33
C SER A 89 -1.04 -12.02 14.77
N PHE A 90 -1.61 -12.65 13.75
CA PHE A 90 -2.71 -12.12 12.97
C PHE A 90 -3.87 -13.10 12.99
N VAL A 91 -4.99 -12.67 13.56
CA VAL A 91 -6.22 -13.46 13.64
C VAL A 91 -7.20 -12.91 12.63
N TYR A 92 -7.53 -13.71 11.61
CA TYR A 92 -8.51 -13.32 10.59
C TYR A 92 -9.86 -12.99 11.25
N LYS A 93 -10.43 -11.83 10.89
CA LYS A 93 -11.73 -11.37 11.40
C LYS A 93 -12.80 -11.55 10.32
N HIS A 94 -12.63 -10.90 9.17
CA HIS A 94 -13.59 -10.94 8.07
C HIS A 94 -12.97 -10.38 6.78
N THR A 95 -13.79 -10.28 5.73
CA THR A 95 -13.46 -9.65 4.46
C THR A 95 -14.55 -8.66 4.07
N ASN A 96 -14.15 -7.44 3.74
CA ASN A 96 -15.03 -6.47 3.12
C ASN A 96 -15.02 -6.68 1.60
N GLN A 97 -16.19 -6.81 0.99
CA GLN A 97 -16.35 -6.77 -0.46
C GLN A 97 -16.95 -5.41 -0.82
N PHE A 98 -16.21 -4.61 -1.59
CA PHE A 98 -16.71 -3.34 -2.06
C PHE A 98 -17.53 -3.60 -3.33
N LYS A 99 -18.72 -3.01 -3.43
CA LYS A 99 -19.58 -3.13 -4.62
C LYS A 99 -19.00 -2.23 -5.71
N ASP A 100 -18.89 -2.75 -6.93
CA ASP A 100 -18.37 -2.01 -8.10
C ASP A 100 -19.20 -0.75 -8.44
N ASN A 101 -20.40 -0.60 -7.88
CA ASN A 101 -21.31 0.49 -8.19
C ASN A 101 -21.01 1.82 -7.46
N GLU A 102 -20.04 1.85 -6.53
CA GLU A 102 -19.62 3.10 -5.87
C GLU A 102 -18.58 3.90 -6.68
N SER A 103 -18.02 3.33 -7.76
CA SER A 103 -17.04 4.01 -8.63
C SER A 103 -17.65 4.84 -9.78
N ASN A 104 -18.95 5.15 -9.74
CA ASN A 104 -19.57 6.08 -10.71
C ASN A 104 -19.10 7.54 -10.55
N PHE A 105 -18.24 7.84 -9.58
CA PHE A 105 -17.41 9.03 -9.64
C PHE A 105 -16.36 8.82 -10.74
N GLY A 106 -16.72 9.10 -11.99
CA GLY A 106 -15.78 9.05 -13.11
C GLY A 106 -14.47 9.75 -12.73
N ASP A 107 -13.32 9.19 -13.16
CA ASP A 107 -12.00 9.68 -12.75
C ASP A 107 -11.88 11.20 -12.99
N SER A 108 -12.08 11.97 -11.93
CA SER A 108 -12.09 13.44 -11.96
C SER A 108 -10.74 14.02 -12.37
N ASN A 109 -9.72 13.16 -12.41
CA ASN A 109 -8.36 13.47 -12.80
C ASN A 109 -7.98 12.89 -14.18
N LYS A 110 -8.91 12.30 -14.95
CA LYS A 110 -8.60 11.68 -16.26
C LYS A 110 -7.94 12.64 -17.26
N GLU A 111 -8.32 13.92 -17.22
CA GLU A 111 -7.78 14.95 -18.11
C GLU A 111 -6.43 15.50 -17.63
N ASN A 112 -6.02 15.15 -16.42
CA ASN A 112 -4.78 15.66 -15.87
C ASN A 112 -3.59 15.15 -16.68
N VAL A 113 -2.55 15.95 -16.75
CA VAL A 113 -1.28 15.59 -17.39
C VAL A 113 -0.21 15.53 -16.32
N ILE A 114 0.48 14.40 -16.22
CA ILE A 114 1.55 14.16 -15.25
C ILE A 114 2.89 14.34 -15.93
N LYS A 115 3.78 15.12 -15.31
CA LYS A 115 5.16 15.29 -15.72
C LYS A 115 6.09 14.95 -14.57
N ALA A 116 7.15 14.22 -14.86
CA ALA A 116 8.28 14.02 -13.96
C ALA A 116 9.53 14.68 -14.56
N GLU A 117 10.35 15.29 -13.71
CA GLU A 117 11.63 15.88 -14.09
C GLU A 117 12.68 15.55 -13.03
N LYS A 118 13.90 15.30 -13.48
CA LYS A 118 15.06 15.14 -12.60
C LYS A 118 15.58 16.53 -12.22
N ILE A 119 15.72 16.79 -10.92
CA ILE A 119 16.32 18.04 -10.43
C ILE A 119 17.82 17.84 -10.25
N ASP A 120 18.21 16.78 -9.55
CA ASP A 120 19.61 16.39 -9.35
C ASP A 120 19.73 14.86 -9.25
N SER A 121 20.85 14.36 -8.72
CA SER A 121 21.10 12.91 -8.63
C SER A 121 20.12 12.14 -7.74
N ALA A 122 19.53 12.78 -6.74
CA ALA A 122 18.65 12.16 -5.76
C ALA A 122 17.23 12.76 -5.76
N ASN A 123 17.07 13.99 -6.23
CA ASN A 123 15.81 14.72 -6.16
C ASN A 123 15.11 14.80 -7.52
N TYR A 124 13.81 14.55 -7.49
CA TYR A 124 12.92 14.51 -8.65
C TYR A 124 11.66 15.31 -8.35
N ARG A 125 11.14 16.03 -9.33
CA ARG A 125 9.84 16.70 -9.22
C ARG A 125 8.82 15.98 -10.07
N ILE A 126 7.66 15.70 -9.49
CA ILE A 126 6.50 15.18 -10.20
C ILE A 126 5.36 16.19 -10.05
N THR A 127 4.71 16.56 -11.14
CA THR A 127 3.61 17.52 -11.11
C THR A 127 2.47 17.02 -11.97
N ALA A 128 1.27 16.97 -11.39
CA ALA A 128 0.05 16.78 -12.17
C ALA A 128 -0.61 18.14 -12.42
N PHE A 129 -0.89 18.40 -13.69
CA PHE A 129 -1.60 19.58 -14.16
C PHE A 129 -3.05 19.23 -14.48
N LYS A 130 -3.98 20.18 -14.31
CA LYS A 130 -5.41 19.98 -14.61
C LYS A 130 -5.70 19.52 -16.03
N ASN A 131 -4.84 19.90 -16.99
CA ASN A 131 -4.98 19.57 -18.41
C ASN A 131 -3.68 19.83 -19.17
N SER A 132 -3.70 19.52 -20.47
CA SER A 132 -2.59 19.69 -21.41
C SER A 132 -2.12 21.14 -21.63
N ARG A 133 -2.85 22.16 -21.14
CA ARG A 133 -2.39 23.56 -21.18
C ARG A 133 -1.33 23.85 -20.11
N LEU A 134 -1.15 22.96 -19.12
CA LEU A 134 -0.12 23.02 -18.08
C LEU A 134 -0.10 24.30 -17.23
N LYS A 135 -1.20 25.07 -17.22
CA LYS A 135 -1.28 26.34 -16.47
C LYS A 135 -1.57 26.16 -14.98
N HIS A 136 -2.36 25.15 -14.62
CA HIS A 136 -2.83 24.94 -13.26
C HIS A 136 -2.38 23.58 -12.73
N LYS A 137 -1.58 23.60 -11.67
CA LYS A 137 -1.17 22.40 -10.94
C LYS A 137 -2.34 21.91 -10.07
N LYS A 138 -2.51 20.60 -9.96
CA LYS A 138 -3.38 19.93 -8.98
C LYS A 138 -2.57 19.49 -7.77
N ILE A 139 -1.40 18.95 -8.04
CA ILE A 139 -0.48 18.42 -7.04
C ILE A 139 0.95 18.54 -7.59
N SER A 140 1.89 18.87 -6.72
CA SER A 140 3.33 18.89 -6.99
C SER A 140 4.05 18.15 -5.89
N LEU A 141 4.96 17.26 -6.27
CA LEU A 141 5.75 16.43 -5.38
C LEU A 141 7.22 16.73 -5.60
N LEU A 142 7.96 16.92 -4.52
CA LEU A 142 9.41 16.80 -4.51
C LEU A 142 9.76 15.47 -3.86
N VAL A 143 10.43 14.59 -4.59
CA VAL A 143 10.72 13.22 -4.19
C VAL A 143 12.23 13.07 -4.06
N THR A 144 12.68 12.56 -2.92
CA THR A 144 14.09 12.24 -2.67
C THR A 144 14.26 10.73 -2.68
N LEU A 145 15.10 10.24 -3.59
CA LEU A 145 15.42 8.82 -3.77
C LEU A 145 16.73 8.44 -3.09
N GLU A 146 16.79 7.19 -2.66
CA GLU A 146 17.98 6.55 -2.11
C GLU A 146 18.14 5.16 -2.74
N LYS A 147 19.39 4.75 -3.04
CA LYS A 147 19.66 3.37 -3.51
C LYS A 147 19.41 2.40 -2.36
N SER A 148 18.83 1.23 -2.67
CA SER A 148 18.44 0.25 -1.65
C SER A 148 18.39 -1.17 -2.23
N ASP A 149 18.39 -2.18 -1.38
CA ASP A 149 18.14 -3.58 -1.78
C ASP A 149 16.67 -3.83 -2.17
N LEU A 150 15.78 -2.96 -1.69
CA LEU A 150 14.35 -2.93 -1.98
C LEU A 150 14.06 -1.90 -3.08
N ASN A 151 13.24 -2.29 -4.06
CA ASN A 151 12.67 -1.34 -5.01
C ASN A 151 11.26 -0.93 -4.56
N TYR A 152 11.17 0.22 -3.89
CA TYR A 152 9.93 0.75 -3.30
C TYR A 152 9.79 2.25 -3.59
N THR A 153 9.23 2.56 -4.76
CA THR A 153 9.00 3.93 -5.24
C THR A 153 7.54 4.35 -5.09
N HIS A 154 6.88 3.90 -4.02
CA HIS A 154 5.47 4.19 -3.81
C HIS A 154 5.25 5.66 -3.44
N ILE A 155 4.27 6.31 -4.09
CA ILE A 155 3.90 7.70 -3.82
C ILE A 155 2.68 7.74 -2.89
N GLY A 156 2.85 8.32 -1.70
CA GLY A 156 1.83 8.38 -0.64
C GLY A 156 0.83 9.52 -0.77
N ALA A 157 0.60 10.04 -1.98
CA ALA A 157 -0.36 11.11 -2.22
C ALA A 157 -1.79 10.57 -2.27
N ASP A 158 -2.72 11.27 -1.60
CA ASP A 158 -4.16 11.16 -1.83
C ASP A 158 -4.52 11.73 -3.22
N TYR A 159 -4.22 10.96 -4.26
CA TYR A 159 -4.43 11.30 -5.66
C TYR A 159 -4.69 10.03 -6.47
N THR A 160 -5.72 10.02 -7.31
CA THR A 160 -6.20 8.79 -7.97
C THR A 160 -5.25 8.20 -9.01
N ARG A 161 -4.28 8.98 -9.49
CA ARG A 161 -3.31 8.57 -10.54
C ARG A 161 -1.87 8.56 -10.01
N THR A 162 -1.65 8.09 -8.78
CA THR A 162 -0.29 7.89 -8.23
C THR A 162 0.48 6.81 -8.99
N ASP A 163 -0.17 5.73 -9.43
CA ASP A 163 0.47 4.67 -10.23
C ASP A 163 1.21 5.25 -11.45
N GLU A 164 0.57 6.18 -12.18
CA GLU A 164 1.19 6.85 -13.33
C GLU A 164 2.30 7.84 -12.94
N MET A 165 2.21 8.47 -11.76
CA MET A 165 3.33 9.26 -11.22
C MET A 165 4.55 8.38 -10.95
N GLU A 166 4.33 7.19 -10.39
CA GLU A 166 5.39 6.21 -10.12
C GLU A 166 6.00 5.69 -11.42
N GLU A 167 5.20 5.44 -12.46
CA GLU A 167 5.67 5.08 -13.80
C GLU A 167 6.55 6.19 -14.40
N LYS A 168 6.08 7.44 -14.37
CA LYS A 168 6.84 8.60 -14.86
C LYS A 168 8.15 8.81 -14.09
N LEU A 169 8.16 8.51 -12.80
CA LEU A 169 9.40 8.53 -12.01
C LEU A 169 10.35 7.44 -12.48
N LYS A 170 9.87 6.19 -12.64
CA LYS A 170 10.67 5.03 -13.08
C LYS A 170 11.32 5.25 -14.45
N GLU A 171 10.65 5.94 -15.38
CA GLU A 171 11.22 6.32 -16.69
C GLU A 171 12.53 7.13 -16.57
N LEU A 172 12.75 7.81 -15.44
CA LEU A 172 13.95 8.64 -15.20
C LEU A 172 15.03 7.92 -14.36
N LEU A 173 14.79 6.68 -13.94
CA LEU A 173 15.70 5.91 -13.08
C LEU A 173 16.57 4.97 -13.92
N ASP A 174 17.73 4.63 -13.37
CA ASP A 174 18.58 3.58 -13.93
C ASP A 174 17.88 2.21 -13.77
N PRO A 175 17.56 1.50 -14.88
CA PRO A 175 16.85 0.22 -14.83
C PRO A 175 17.59 -0.88 -14.06
N GLY A 176 18.93 -0.78 -13.92
CA GLY A 176 19.74 -1.75 -13.18
C GLY A 176 19.82 -1.48 -11.68
N SER A 177 19.32 -0.33 -11.23
CA SER A 177 19.41 0.11 -9.84
C SER A 177 18.04 -0.01 -9.15
N LYS A 178 18.06 -0.35 -7.86
CA LYS A 178 16.87 -0.37 -7.01
C LYS A 178 16.86 0.87 -6.12
N TYR A 179 15.68 1.46 -5.96
CA TYR A 179 15.50 2.71 -5.24
C TYR A 179 14.35 2.64 -4.27
N VAL A 180 14.46 3.41 -3.20
CA VAL A 180 13.33 3.74 -2.33
C VAL A 180 13.08 5.24 -2.35
N ILE A 181 11.82 5.63 -2.23
CA ILE A 181 11.46 7.02 -1.89
C ILE A 181 11.74 7.20 -0.40
N ARG A 182 12.82 7.93 -0.09
CA ARG A 182 13.20 8.24 1.29
C ARG A 182 12.32 9.33 1.88
N ARG A 183 11.93 10.31 1.05
CA ARG A 183 11.08 11.43 1.44
C ARG A 183 10.28 11.93 0.25
N GLU A 184 9.05 12.37 0.51
CA GLU A 184 8.22 13.09 -0.44
C GLU A 184 7.62 14.33 0.23
N GLN A 185 7.72 15.47 -0.45
CA GLN A 185 7.03 16.70 -0.05
C GLN A 185 5.92 16.95 -1.04
N ILE A 186 4.68 16.91 -0.57
CA ILE A 186 3.48 16.94 -1.39
C ILE A 186 2.78 18.27 -1.19
N GLN A 187 2.53 18.99 -2.28
CA GLN A 187 1.78 20.23 -2.31
C GLN A 187 0.53 20.07 -3.16
N TYR A 188 -0.64 20.22 -2.54
CA TYR A 188 -1.93 20.24 -3.23
C TYR A 188 -2.34 21.65 -3.61
N SER A 189 -3.11 21.78 -4.69
CA SER A 189 -3.68 23.07 -5.12
C SER A 189 -4.66 23.67 -4.12
N SER A 190 -5.19 22.85 -3.20
CA SER A 190 -6.05 23.29 -2.09
C SER A 190 -5.26 24.00 -0.98
N GLY A 191 -3.93 24.05 -1.05
CA GLY A 191 -3.05 24.64 -0.04
C GLY A 191 -2.57 23.64 1.02
N TYR A 192 -2.99 22.38 0.95
CA TYR A 192 -2.47 21.34 1.84
C TYR A 192 -1.03 20.99 1.49
N LEU A 193 -0.19 20.91 2.51
CA LEU A 193 1.21 20.53 2.40
C LEU A 193 1.48 19.32 3.30
N PHE A 194 2.11 18.29 2.75
CA PHE A 194 2.53 17.10 3.46
C PHE A 194 4.01 16.83 3.26
N ASP A 195 4.61 16.20 4.25
CA ASP A 195 5.98 15.71 4.23
C ASP A 195 5.95 14.28 4.75
N ASN A 196 6.14 13.32 3.86
CA ASN A 196 6.14 11.91 4.20
C ASN A 196 7.58 11.41 4.12
N ALA A 197 8.02 10.75 5.18
CA ALA A 197 9.36 10.22 5.30
C ALA A 197 9.30 8.72 5.56
N LEU A 198 10.05 7.96 4.78
CA LEU A 198 10.40 6.60 5.10
C LEU A 198 11.35 6.64 6.30
N THR A 199 10.97 6.04 7.42
CA THR A 199 11.75 6.09 8.67
C THR A 199 12.40 4.76 9.03
N GLY A 200 11.88 3.65 8.51
CA GLY A 200 12.47 2.33 8.73
C GLY A 200 12.11 1.35 7.62
N ILE A 201 13.07 0.50 7.29
CA ILE A 201 12.91 -0.71 6.46
C ILE A 201 13.61 -1.83 7.20
N GLN A 202 12.93 -2.96 7.37
CA GLN A 202 13.49 -4.15 7.97
C GLN A 202 13.10 -5.37 7.13
N LYS A 203 14.06 -6.25 6.82
CA LYS A 203 13.74 -7.56 6.23
C LYS A 203 13.03 -8.42 7.27
N VAL A 204 12.00 -9.12 6.82
CA VAL A 204 11.20 -10.03 7.64
C VAL A 204 10.85 -11.27 6.82
N ASP A 205 10.33 -12.28 7.50
CA ASP A 205 9.73 -13.45 6.84
C ASP A 205 8.37 -13.66 7.51
N LEU A 206 7.35 -12.96 7.01
CA LEU A 206 5.99 -13.04 7.53
C LEU A 206 5.10 -13.71 6.50
N THR A 207 4.45 -14.79 6.92
CA THR A 207 3.45 -15.47 6.11
C THR A 207 2.07 -15.35 6.74
N ILE A 208 1.09 -14.87 5.98
CA ILE A 208 -0.31 -14.75 6.40
C ILE A 208 -1.19 -15.65 5.55
N LYS A 209 -2.02 -16.46 6.20
CA LYS A 209 -2.96 -17.35 5.52
C LYS A 209 -4.39 -16.87 5.68
N ILE A 210 -5.13 -16.84 4.58
CA ILE A 210 -6.56 -16.54 4.58
C ILE A 210 -7.34 -17.85 4.62
N PRO A 211 -8.36 -17.98 5.48
CA PRO A 211 -9.23 -19.15 5.47
C PRO A 211 -9.99 -19.28 4.15
N GLU A 212 -10.28 -20.51 3.74
CA GLU A 212 -11.07 -20.76 2.52
C GLU A 212 -12.48 -20.20 2.60
N LYS A 213 -13.13 -20.36 3.76
CA LYS A 213 -14.46 -19.82 4.01
C LYS A 213 -14.34 -18.40 4.55
N LEU A 214 -14.56 -17.42 3.67
CA LEU A 214 -14.55 -16.01 4.03
C LEU A 214 -15.82 -15.64 4.81
N ILE A 215 -15.65 -14.79 5.83
CA ILE A 215 -16.77 -14.10 6.50
C ILE A 215 -16.91 -12.76 5.79
N LEU A 216 -17.95 -12.59 4.98
CA LEU A 216 -18.18 -11.34 4.26
C LEU A 216 -18.95 -10.36 5.14
N LYS A 217 -18.45 -9.11 5.25
CA LYS A 217 -19.16 -7.98 5.85
C LYS A 217 -19.22 -6.84 4.84
N GLU A 218 -20.32 -6.09 4.83
CA GLU A 218 -20.33 -4.80 4.11
C GLU A 218 -19.31 -3.86 4.74
N TYR A 219 -18.67 -3.03 3.92
CA TYR A 219 -17.76 -2.03 4.45
C TYR A 219 -18.57 -0.94 5.16
N SER A 220 -18.19 -0.65 6.40
CA SER A 220 -18.65 0.52 7.13
C SER A 220 -17.44 1.25 7.70
N TYR A 221 -17.41 2.57 7.52
CA TYR A 221 -16.31 3.40 8.00
C TYR A 221 -16.33 3.42 9.53
N GLY A 222 -15.44 2.65 10.16
CA GLY A 222 -15.23 2.63 11.61
C GLY A 222 -15.71 1.35 12.34
N SER A 223 -16.57 0.53 11.73
CA SER A 223 -17.10 -0.68 12.38
C SER A 223 -16.06 -1.77 12.60
N ASP A 224 -15.01 -1.79 11.79
CA ASP A 224 -14.02 -2.87 11.82
C ASP A 224 -13.18 -2.87 13.11
N ILE A 225 -13.24 -1.77 13.88
CA ILE A 225 -12.49 -1.51 15.10
C ILE A 225 -13.35 -1.69 16.37
N GLU A 226 -14.68 -1.62 16.25
CA GLU A 226 -15.61 -1.53 17.40
C GLU A 226 -16.06 -2.88 18.01
N GLU A 227 -15.69 -4.01 17.41
CA GLU A 227 -15.82 -5.36 18.02
C GLU A 227 -14.47 -5.84 18.57
#